data_AF-A0A0A1YK60-F1
#
_entry.id   AF-A0A0A1YK60-F1
#
_cell.length_a   1.000
_cell.length_b   1.000
_cell.length_c   1.000
_cell.angle_alpha   90.00
_cell.angle_beta   90.00
_cell.angle_gamma   90.00
#
_symmetry.space_group_name_H-M   'P 1'
#
loop_
_entity.id
_entity.type
_entity.pdbx_description
1 polymer ?
#
loop_
_entity_poly.entity_id
_entity_poly.type
_entity_poly.pdbx_seq_one_letter_code
_entity_poly.pdbx_strand_id
1 'polypeptide(L)'
;MKAYAVPFEKYVNLADARLGTKAISVTDDWFADVNRLFQPTPAVWKEGVFDDNGKWMDGWESRRKRFEGFDSAVIRLGVPGSIKGVDIDTSFFTGNFPPSASLEGCFVAEGDPTDATEWSEVLGAVELQGNNHHYHEINNAQAFTHLRFNIYPDGGVARLRVYGIPFRDWSSVADNEQVDLAAALNGGRALACSDEHFGRMSNILNPGRGINMGDGWETARRRTPGNDWVIVALGHPGEIERIVVDTLHFKGNYPDSCSIQGAFVKGGTDSQIETQSLFWRELLPSQKLQMHAEHEFAEQIQALGPITHVRVNVFPDGGISRLRLFGKVSK
;
A
#
# COMPACT_ATOMS: atom_id res chain seq x y z
N MET A 1 1.57 -16.71 -8.63
CA MET A 1 1.84 -15.38 -8.06
C MET A 1 1.91 -14.39 -9.22
N LYS A 2 1.05 -13.36 -9.26
CA LYS A 2 1.22 -12.28 -10.24
C LYS A 2 2.51 -11.56 -9.90
N ALA A 3 3.54 -11.71 -10.73
CA ALA A 3 4.82 -11.05 -10.51
C ALA A 3 4.61 -9.53 -10.44
N TYR A 4 5.19 -8.91 -9.41
CA TYR A 4 5.38 -7.47 -9.41
C TYR A 4 6.35 -7.10 -10.52
N ALA A 5 6.21 -5.90 -11.10
CA ALA A 5 7.19 -5.41 -12.07
C ALA A 5 8.56 -5.25 -11.38
N VAL A 6 8.53 -4.85 -10.11
CA VAL A 6 9.70 -4.68 -9.24
C VAL A 6 9.39 -5.09 -7.79
N PRO A 7 10.39 -5.56 -7.00
CA PRO A 7 10.14 -6.13 -5.68
C PRO A 7 9.43 -5.20 -4.68
N PHE A 8 9.58 -3.88 -4.81
CA PHE A 8 9.02 -2.91 -3.87
C PHE A 8 7.53 -2.59 -4.08
N GLU A 9 6.91 -3.00 -5.19
CA GLU A 9 5.46 -2.78 -5.40
C GLU A 9 4.57 -3.55 -4.40
N LYS A 10 5.16 -4.51 -3.66
CA LYS A 10 4.48 -5.20 -2.57
C LYS A 10 4.15 -4.30 -1.38
N TYR A 11 4.78 -3.13 -1.29
CA TYR A 11 4.56 -2.16 -0.21
C TYR A 11 3.36 -1.24 -0.49
N VAL A 12 2.93 -0.50 0.52
CA VAL A 12 1.79 0.43 0.40
C VAL A 12 2.21 1.62 -0.48
N ASN A 13 1.35 2.03 -1.42
CA ASN A 13 1.54 3.32 -2.10
C ASN A 13 1.14 4.46 -1.13
N LEU A 14 2.14 5.07 -0.49
CA LEU A 14 1.98 6.18 0.46
C LEU A 14 1.41 7.44 -0.20
N ALA A 15 1.55 7.56 -1.53
CA ALA A 15 1.02 8.66 -2.34
C ALA A 15 -0.38 8.38 -2.92
N ASP A 16 -1.08 7.34 -2.46
CA ASP A 16 -2.44 7.04 -2.92
C ASP A 16 -3.43 8.09 -2.42
N ALA A 17 -4.24 8.66 -3.32
CA ALA A 17 -5.25 9.66 -2.98
C ALA A 17 -6.29 9.13 -1.97
N ARG A 18 -6.56 7.82 -1.95
CA ARG A 18 -7.50 7.19 -1.01
C ARG A 18 -7.01 7.24 0.44
N LEU A 19 -5.71 7.43 0.64
CA LEU A 19 -5.10 7.66 1.95
C LEU A 19 -5.13 9.13 2.38
N GLY A 20 -5.67 10.03 1.55
CA GLY A 20 -5.67 11.47 1.79
C GLY A 20 -4.47 12.22 1.23
N THR A 21 -3.65 11.57 0.39
CA THR A 21 -2.54 12.23 -0.32
C THR A 21 -3.07 13.38 -1.16
N LYS A 22 -2.39 14.51 -1.12
CA LYS A 22 -2.72 15.69 -1.93
C LYS A 22 -1.51 16.58 -2.17
N ALA A 23 -1.56 17.37 -3.24
CA ALA A 23 -0.65 18.49 -3.41
C ALA A 23 -1.03 19.62 -2.44
N ILE A 24 -0.03 20.20 -1.80
CA ILE A 24 -0.14 21.36 -0.90
C ILE A 24 0.20 22.63 -1.67
N SER A 25 1.17 22.55 -2.58
CA SER A 25 1.47 23.61 -3.53
C SER A 25 2.00 23.01 -4.83
N VAL A 26 1.80 23.74 -5.92
CA VAL A 26 2.34 23.42 -7.24
C VAL A 26 2.74 24.72 -7.92
N THR A 27 3.86 24.67 -8.63
CA THR A 27 4.36 25.81 -9.41
C THR A 27 3.46 26.12 -10.61
N ASP A 28 3.01 25.09 -11.31
CA ASP A 28 2.11 25.19 -12.46
C ASP A 28 1.40 23.84 -12.73
N ASP A 29 0.08 23.85 -12.86
CA ASP A 29 -0.75 22.70 -13.22
C ASP A 29 -1.80 23.05 -14.29
N TRP A 30 -1.44 23.98 -15.18
CA TRP A 30 -2.37 24.64 -16.10
C TRP A 30 -3.13 23.69 -17.02
N PHE A 31 -2.45 22.70 -17.62
CA PHE A 31 -3.07 21.77 -18.57
C PHE A 31 -3.74 20.60 -17.86
N ALA A 32 -3.18 20.15 -16.73
CA ALA A 32 -3.80 19.08 -15.95
C ALA A 32 -3.42 19.16 -14.46
N ASP A 33 -4.45 19.03 -13.62
CA ASP A 33 -4.38 19.12 -12.16
C ASP A 33 -3.38 18.11 -11.57
N VAL A 34 -2.46 18.63 -10.75
CA VAL A 34 -1.39 17.85 -10.10
C VAL A 34 -1.91 16.69 -9.24
N ASN A 35 -3.12 16.79 -8.67
CA ASN A 35 -3.72 15.74 -7.85
C ASN A 35 -4.12 14.49 -8.65
N ARG A 36 -4.06 14.54 -9.99
CA ARG A 36 -4.22 13.35 -10.85
C ARG A 36 -3.05 12.36 -10.67
N LEU A 37 -1.87 12.81 -10.25
CA LEU A 37 -0.71 11.95 -9.96
C LEU A 37 -1.03 10.82 -8.98
N PHE A 38 -1.92 11.08 -8.02
CA PHE A 38 -2.19 10.23 -6.86
C PHE A 38 -3.34 9.25 -7.08
N GLN A 39 -4.03 9.33 -8.23
CA GLN A 39 -5.20 8.51 -8.51
C GLN A 39 -4.84 7.03 -8.53
N PRO A 40 -5.56 6.14 -7.82
CA PRO A 40 -5.18 4.74 -7.66
C PRO A 40 -5.27 3.93 -8.95
N THR A 41 -6.08 4.38 -9.92
CA THR A 41 -6.22 3.72 -11.21
C THR A 41 -5.05 4.05 -12.13
N PRO A 42 -4.71 3.16 -13.08
CA PRO A 42 -3.85 3.52 -14.22
C PRO A 42 -4.38 4.77 -14.92
N ALA A 43 -3.49 5.53 -15.54
CA ALA A 43 -3.90 6.63 -16.39
C ALA A 43 -4.72 6.13 -17.59
N VAL A 44 -5.60 6.97 -18.12
CA VAL A 44 -6.40 6.65 -19.30
C VAL A 44 -6.25 7.70 -20.39
N TRP A 45 -6.19 7.25 -21.64
CA TRP A 45 -6.34 8.11 -22.81
C TRP A 45 -7.81 8.26 -23.18
N LYS A 46 -8.26 9.48 -23.42
CA LYS A 46 -9.60 9.76 -23.95
C LYS A 46 -9.49 10.40 -25.32
N GLU A 47 -9.78 9.62 -26.37
CA GLU A 47 -9.71 10.08 -27.76
C GLU A 47 -10.61 11.30 -27.99
N GLY A 48 -10.10 12.33 -28.68
CA GLY A 48 -10.88 13.53 -29.02
C GLY A 48 -11.37 14.42 -27.86
N VAL A 49 -11.04 14.11 -26.60
CA VAL A 49 -11.45 14.96 -25.46
C VAL A 49 -10.45 16.09 -25.23
N PHE A 50 -10.96 17.32 -25.15
CA PHE A 50 -10.26 18.56 -24.85
C PHE A 50 -11.04 19.32 -23.77
N ASP A 51 -10.35 20.08 -22.94
CA ASP A 51 -10.92 21.05 -22.01
C ASP A 51 -10.57 22.48 -22.44
N ASP A 52 -10.90 23.48 -21.61
CA ASP A 52 -10.67 24.89 -21.92
C ASP A 52 -9.18 25.25 -22.04
N ASN A 53 -8.29 24.40 -21.51
CA ASN A 53 -6.85 24.63 -21.49
C ASN A 53 -6.10 23.81 -22.53
N GLY A 54 -6.67 22.70 -23.05
CA GLY A 54 -6.06 21.94 -24.13
C GLY A 54 -6.55 20.50 -24.21
N LYS A 55 -5.64 19.60 -24.61
CA LYS A 55 -5.93 18.17 -24.62
C LYS A 55 -6.15 17.73 -23.17
N TRP A 56 -7.25 17.03 -22.89
CA TRP A 56 -7.44 16.47 -21.56
C TRP A 56 -6.42 15.35 -21.32
N MET A 57 -5.60 15.50 -20.27
CA MET A 57 -4.58 14.53 -19.88
C MET A 57 -4.87 13.95 -18.49
N ASP A 58 -4.75 12.63 -18.35
CA ASP A 58 -4.90 11.95 -17.06
C ASP A 58 -3.57 11.91 -16.29
N GLY A 59 -3.12 13.08 -15.85
CA GLY A 59 -1.87 13.28 -15.11
C GLY A 59 -1.73 14.72 -14.65
N TRP A 60 -0.56 15.09 -14.15
CA TRP A 60 -0.13 16.48 -13.99
C TRP A 60 0.47 16.96 -15.31
N GLU A 61 0.16 18.17 -15.76
CA GLU A 61 0.84 18.80 -16.89
C GLU A 61 0.95 20.32 -16.71
N SER A 62 2.18 20.82 -16.77
CA SER A 62 2.49 22.25 -16.68
C SER A 62 2.62 22.92 -18.06
N ARG A 63 2.58 24.25 -18.07
CA ARG A 63 2.89 25.07 -19.25
C ARG A 63 4.34 24.89 -19.66
N ARG A 64 4.57 24.97 -20.98
CA ARG A 64 5.92 25.07 -21.54
C ARG A 64 6.69 26.22 -20.90
N LYS A 65 7.79 25.92 -20.23
CA LYS A 65 8.64 26.91 -19.58
C LYS A 65 9.48 27.64 -20.62
N ARG A 66 9.57 28.96 -20.47
CA ARG A 66 10.29 29.86 -21.40
C ARG A 66 11.32 30.73 -20.67
N PHE A 67 11.63 30.37 -19.44
CA PHE A 67 12.54 31.06 -18.53
C PHE A 67 13.30 30.00 -17.71
N GLU A 68 14.35 30.41 -17.02
CA GLU A 68 15.19 29.50 -16.23
C GLU A 68 14.41 28.89 -15.05
N GLY A 69 14.73 27.63 -14.72
CA GLY A 69 14.14 26.90 -13.60
C GLY A 69 13.39 25.65 -14.03
N PHE A 70 12.57 25.14 -13.12
CA PHE A 70 11.83 23.90 -13.29
C PHE A 70 10.47 23.97 -12.59
N ASP A 71 9.58 23.01 -12.83
CA ASP A 71 8.30 22.90 -12.13
C ASP A 71 8.39 21.88 -11.00
N SER A 72 7.72 22.19 -9.90
CA SER A 72 7.65 21.33 -8.72
C SER A 72 6.27 21.33 -8.09
N ALA A 73 6.02 20.26 -7.32
CA ALA A 73 4.86 20.10 -6.46
C ALA A 73 5.30 19.65 -5.05
N VAL A 74 4.79 20.31 -4.02
CA VAL A 74 4.90 19.84 -2.64
C VAL A 74 3.68 18.98 -2.33
N ILE A 75 3.93 17.75 -1.88
CA ILE A 75 2.94 16.69 -1.74
C ILE A 75 2.91 16.29 -0.27
N ARG A 76 1.74 16.30 0.35
CA ARG A 76 1.53 15.63 1.64
C ARG A 76 1.15 14.18 1.37
N LEU A 77 1.94 13.25 1.88
CA LEU A 77 1.62 11.83 1.82
C LEU A 77 0.38 11.55 2.66
N GLY A 78 -0.45 10.60 2.20
CA GLY A 78 -1.64 10.21 2.96
C GLY A 78 -1.27 9.60 4.33
N VAL A 79 -0.12 8.95 4.40
CA VAL A 79 0.41 8.33 5.62
C VAL A 79 1.93 8.51 5.63
N PRO A 80 2.54 8.91 6.76
CA PRO A 80 3.98 8.99 6.86
C PRO A 80 4.62 7.61 6.68
N GLY A 81 5.83 7.54 6.12
CA GLY A 81 6.48 6.25 5.94
C GLY A 81 7.88 6.33 5.37
N SER A 82 8.59 5.21 5.49
CA SER A 82 9.89 5.02 4.82
C SER A 82 9.66 4.53 3.39
N ILE A 83 10.39 5.09 2.44
CA ILE A 83 10.21 4.80 1.00
C ILE A 83 11.13 3.64 0.60
N LYS A 84 10.57 2.68 -0.14
CA LYS A 84 11.26 1.51 -0.69
C LYS A 84 11.41 1.56 -2.20
N GLY A 85 10.55 2.31 -2.86
CA GLY A 85 10.72 2.61 -4.27
C GLY A 85 9.66 3.57 -4.77
N VAL A 86 9.90 4.10 -5.96
CA VAL A 86 8.95 4.98 -6.65
C VAL A 86 8.74 4.48 -8.08
N ASP A 87 7.55 4.77 -8.61
CA ASP A 87 7.25 4.67 -10.03
C ASP A 87 6.82 6.06 -10.52
N ILE A 88 7.58 6.60 -11.47
CA ILE A 88 7.24 7.82 -12.20
C ILE A 88 6.68 7.39 -13.56
N ASP A 89 5.37 7.42 -13.68
CA ASP A 89 4.65 6.95 -14.85
C ASP A 89 4.38 8.13 -15.80
N THR A 90 4.87 8.06 -17.02
CA THR A 90 4.65 9.07 -18.08
C THR A 90 3.65 8.59 -19.15
N SER A 91 2.81 7.59 -18.83
CA SER A 91 1.78 7.05 -19.73
C SER A 91 1.01 8.15 -20.46
N PHE A 92 0.88 8.01 -21.77
CA PHE A 92 0.23 8.94 -22.71
C PHE A 92 0.92 10.30 -22.91
N PHE A 93 1.96 10.64 -22.15
CA PHE A 93 2.84 11.77 -22.44
C PHE A 93 3.96 11.30 -23.37
N THR A 94 3.73 11.34 -24.68
CA THR A 94 4.62 10.75 -25.70
C THR A 94 5.68 11.71 -26.24
N GLY A 95 5.48 13.01 -26.07
CA GLY A 95 6.44 14.05 -26.48
C GLY A 95 6.44 15.31 -25.60
N ASN A 96 5.52 15.39 -24.65
CA ASN A 96 5.35 16.46 -23.67
C ASN A 96 5.61 15.98 -22.23
N PHE A 97 6.32 14.87 -22.06
CA PHE A 97 6.85 14.43 -20.77
C PHE A 97 8.09 15.28 -20.39
N PRO A 98 8.39 15.47 -19.10
CA PRO A 98 9.60 16.15 -18.70
C PRO A 98 10.84 15.28 -18.98
N PRO A 99 11.93 15.83 -19.54
CA PRO A 99 13.18 15.09 -19.76
C PRO A 99 13.75 14.38 -18.52
N SER A 100 13.59 14.96 -17.33
CA SER A 100 14.02 14.34 -16.08
C SER A 100 13.15 14.75 -14.90
N ALA A 101 13.25 13.99 -13.81
CA ALA A 101 12.60 14.30 -12.54
C ALA A 101 13.46 13.90 -11.34
N SER A 102 13.19 14.49 -10.18
CA SER A 102 13.82 14.15 -8.90
C SER A 102 12.80 14.20 -7.77
N LEU A 103 13.14 13.61 -6.63
CA LEU A 103 12.30 13.60 -5.44
C LEU A 103 13.09 13.96 -4.20
N GLU A 104 12.55 14.87 -3.41
CA GLU A 104 13.04 15.20 -2.07
C GLU A 104 11.96 14.91 -1.04
N GLY A 105 12.34 14.79 0.22
CA GLY A 105 11.43 14.48 1.31
C GLY A 105 11.77 15.22 2.59
N CYS A 106 10.76 15.43 3.42
CA CYS A 106 10.92 15.93 4.78
C CYS A 106 9.91 15.29 5.75
N PHE A 107 10.20 15.40 7.05
CA PHE A 107 9.30 14.97 8.12
C PHE A 107 8.84 16.18 8.92
N VAL A 108 7.54 16.44 8.90
CA VAL A 108 6.88 17.51 9.65
C VAL A 108 5.78 16.85 10.48
N ALA A 109 5.94 16.87 11.80
CA ALA A 109 5.04 16.17 12.72
C ALA A 109 3.60 16.73 12.67
N GLU A 110 3.46 18.04 12.56
CA GLU A 110 2.18 18.74 12.50
C GLU A 110 2.20 19.84 11.43
N GLY A 111 1.15 19.91 10.60
CA GLY A 111 1.00 20.96 9.59
C GLY A 111 1.66 20.65 8.24
N ASP A 112 2.18 21.69 7.59
CA ASP A 112 2.83 21.65 6.28
C ASP A 112 4.26 22.24 6.37
N PRO A 113 5.16 21.87 5.43
CA PRO A 113 6.47 22.49 5.29
C PRO A 113 6.40 24.01 5.15
N THR A 114 7.44 24.69 5.65
CA THR A 114 7.64 26.14 5.53
C THR A 114 8.91 26.43 4.73
N ASP A 115 9.21 27.70 4.45
CA ASP A 115 10.44 28.11 3.77
C ASP A 115 11.73 27.72 4.55
N ALA A 116 11.61 27.50 5.86
CA ALA A 116 12.71 27.04 6.71
C ALA A 116 12.86 25.51 6.76
N THR A 117 11.95 24.75 6.12
CA THR A 117 11.99 23.29 6.14
C THR A 117 13.16 22.78 5.30
N GLU A 118 14.01 21.99 5.94
CA GLU A 118 15.09 21.28 5.26
C GLU A 118 14.55 20.06 4.52
N TRP A 119 14.93 19.95 3.24
CA TRP A 119 14.58 18.84 2.37
C TRP A 119 15.79 17.94 2.18
N SER A 120 15.60 16.63 2.36
CA SER A 120 16.62 15.63 2.06
C SER A 120 16.34 14.99 0.71
N GLU A 121 17.38 14.73 -0.07
CA GLU A 121 17.26 13.98 -1.32
C GLU A 121 16.71 12.57 -1.04
N VAL A 122 15.63 12.21 -1.75
CA VAL A 122 15.07 10.84 -1.76
C VAL A 122 15.51 10.13 -3.04
N LEU A 123 15.44 10.83 -4.17
CA LEU A 123 15.88 10.38 -5.49
C LEU A 123 16.52 11.57 -6.22
N GLY A 124 17.81 11.46 -6.55
CA GLY A 124 18.48 12.42 -7.43
C GLY A 124 17.85 12.46 -8.84
N ALA A 125 18.23 13.44 -9.66
CA ALA A 125 17.62 13.59 -10.98
C ALA A 125 17.85 12.35 -11.88
N VAL A 126 16.77 11.83 -12.44
CA VAL A 126 16.75 10.67 -13.34
C VAL A 126 16.12 11.04 -14.68
N GLU A 127 16.65 10.51 -15.78
CA GLU A 127 16.09 10.68 -17.12
C GLU A 127 14.76 9.93 -17.24
N LEU A 128 13.80 10.53 -17.95
CA LEU A 128 12.52 9.93 -18.26
C LEU A 128 12.37 9.69 -19.76
N GLN A 129 11.53 8.74 -20.10
CA GLN A 129 11.06 8.44 -21.45
C GLN A 129 9.56 8.67 -21.52
N GLY A 130 9.06 9.05 -22.70
CA GLY A 130 7.63 9.22 -22.91
C GLY A 130 6.89 7.89 -22.89
N ASN A 131 5.68 7.88 -22.32
CA ASN A 131 4.80 6.72 -22.26
C ASN A 131 5.48 5.47 -21.64
N ASN A 132 6.11 5.64 -20.48
CA ASN A 132 6.85 4.59 -19.80
C ASN A 132 6.72 4.68 -18.27
N HIS A 133 6.91 3.54 -17.60
CA HIS A 133 7.05 3.46 -16.15
C HIS A 133 8.53 3.52 -15.78
N HIS A 134 8.86 4.28 -14.74
CA HIS A 134 10.24 4.47 -14.29
C HIS A 134 10.36 4.05 -12.83
N TYR A 135 10.78 2.81 -12.63
CA TYR A 135 10.92 2.20 -11.32
C TYR A 135 12.30 2.50 -10.71
N HIS A 136 12.32 3.16 -9.56
CA HIS A 136 13.55 3.44 -8.82
C HIS A 136 13.46 2.89 -7.40
N GLU A 137 14.36 1.96 -7.06
CA GLU A 137 14.48 1.45 -5.70
C GLU A 137 15.12 2.51 -4.79
N ILE A 138 14.54 2.72 -3.61
CA ILE A 138 15.01 3.68 -2.62
C ILE A 138 15.44 2.92 -1.37
N ASN A 139 16.72 3.04 -1.02
CA ASN A 139 17.24 2.48 0.23
C ASN A 139 17.39 3.57 1.29
N ASN A 140 16.25 4.05 1.79
CA ASN A 140 16.21 5.00 2.89
C ASN A 140 15.29 4.48 4.01
N ALA A 141 15.78 4.51 5.25
CA ALA A 141 15.02 4.12 6.44
C ALA A 141 14.28 5.30 7.08
N GLN A 142 14.64 6.54 6.74
CA GLN A 142 13.98 7.74 7.23
C GLN A 142 12.50 7.75 6.83
N ALA A 143 11.65 8.14 7.76
CA ALA A 143 10.24 8.39 7.48
C ALA A 143 10.06 9.78 6.88
N PHE A 144 9.16 9.88 5.91
CA PHE A 144 8.75 11.12 5.28
C PHE A 144 7.25 11.34 5.46
N THR A 145 6.86 12.60 5.60
CA THR A 145 5.45 13.04 5.67
C THR A 145 5.07 13.82 4.42
N HIS A 146 6.05 14.49 3.83
CA HIS A 146 5.89 15.31 2.64
C HIS A 146 7.00 15.00 1.65
N LEU A 147 6.69 15.19 0.38
CA LEU A 147 7.61 15.09 -0.73
C LEU A 147 7.61 16.37 -1.53
N ARG A 148 8.74 16.66 -2.18
CA ARG A 148 8.83 17.67 -3.22
C ARG A 148 9.23 16.97 -4.50
N PHE A 149 8.30 16.88 -5.44
CA PHE A 149 8.50 16.26 -6.74
C PHE A 149 8.85 17.34 -7.75
N ASN A 150 10.01 17.21 -8.37
CA ASN A 150 10.54 18.19 -9.32
C ASN A 150 10.57 17.57 -10.72
N ILE A 151 10.08 18.28 -11.73
CA ILE A 151 10.15 17.92 -13.15
C ILE A 151 10.94 18.97 -13.91
N TYR A 152 11.88 18.55 -14.75
CA TYR A 152 12.84 19.46 -15.38
C TYR A 152 12.71 19.48 -16.90
N PRO A 153 12.55 20.67 -17.53
CA PRO A 153 12.13 21.94 -16.91
C PRO A 153 10.61 22.02 -16.67
N ASP A 154 9.83 21.29 -17.45
CA ASP A 154 8.36 21.28 -17.48
C ASP A 154 7.88 20.03 -18.24
N GLY A 155 6.56 19.80 -18.24
CA GLY A 155 5.95 18.71 -18.98
C GLY A 155 4.86 18.03 -18.18
N GLY A 156 4.52 16.80 -18.56
CA GLY A 156 3.50 16.01 -17.88
C GLY A 156 3.91 14.62 -17.42
N VAL A 157 3.34 14.22 -16.29
CA VAL A 157 3.55 12.94 -15.61
C VAL A 157 2.18 12.39 -15.24
N ALA A 158 1.92 11.14 -15.61
CA ALA A 158 0.63 10.48 -15.45
C ALA A 158 0.36 10.07 -14.01
N ARG A 159 1.31 9.37 -13.37
CA ARG A 159 1.20 8.94 -11.97
C ARG A 159 2.53 9.08 -11.25
N LEU A 160 2.44 9.34 -9.95
CA LEU A 160 3.54 9.15 -9.02
C LEU A 160 3.11 8.10 -7.99
N ARG A 161 3.79 6.96 -7.98
CA ARG A 161 3.63 5.95 -6.93
C ARG A 161 4.82 6.01 -5.99
N VAL A 162 4.54 5.99 -4.70
CA VAL A 162 5.56 6.02 -3.65
C VAL A 162 5.34 4.82 -2.76
N TYR A 163 6.05 3.74 -3.04
CA TYR A 163 5.90 2.48 -2.33
C TYR A 163 6.76 2.50 -1.06
N GLY A 164 6.12 2.24 0.08
CA GLY A 164 6.79 2.36 1.37
C GLY A 164 6.11 1.62 2.51
N ILE A 165 6.80 1.62 3.64
CA ILE A 165 6.30 1.06 4.90
C ILE A 165 5.79 2.22 5.74
N PRO A 166 4.49 2.25 6.08
CA PRO A 166 3.94 3.25 6.98
C PRO A 166 4.71 3.36 8.29
N PHE A 167 4.98 4.58 8.70
CA PHE A 167 5.60 4.93 9.97
C PHE A 167 4.50 5.16 11.00
N ARG A 168 4.64 4.51 12.15
CA ARG A 168 3.82 4.75 13.33
C ARG A 168 4.75 4.91 14.52
N ASP A 169 4.54 5.98 15.29
CA ASP A 169 5.18 6.11 16.59
C ASP A 169 4.48 5.16 17.57
N TRP A 170 5.13 4.05 17.87
CA TRP A 170 4.61 3.05 18.81
C TRP A 170 4.80 3.47 20.27
N SER A 171 5.67 4.45 20.55
CA SER A 171 5.89 4.95 21.90
C SER A 171 4.69 5.75 22.42
N SER A 172 3.90 6.34 21.52
CA SER A 172 2.69 7.09 21.85
C SER A 172 1.46 6.20 22.09
N VAL A 173 1.54 4.90 21.79
CA VAL A 173 0.42 3.95 21.99
C VAL A 173 0.35 3.55 23.47
N ALA A 174 -0.82 3.72 24.08
CA ALA A 174 -1.02 3.38 25.49
C ALA A 174 -1.02 1.86 25.69
N ASP A 175 -0.58 1.39 26.87
CA ASP A 175 -0.43 -0.04 27.15
C ASP A 175 -1.74 -0.83 27.05
N ASN A 176 -2.87 -0.16 27.26
CA ASN A 176 -4.21 -0.74 27.17
C ASN A 176 -4.94 -0.41 25.86
N GLU A 177 -4.30 0.33 24.95
CA GLU A 177 -4.90 0.69 23.66
C GLU A 177 -4.91 -0.54 22.75
N GLN A 178 -6.10 -0.89 22.27
CA GLN A 178 -6.26 -1.93 21.27
C GLN A 178 -6.10 -1.32 19.87
N VAL A 179 -5.16 -1.86 19.11
CA VAL A 179 -4.83 -1.42 17.74
C VAL A 179 -4.89 -2.60 16.78
N ASP A 180 -5.26 -2.36 15.53
CA ASP A 180 -5.17 -3.39 14.49
C ASP A 180 -3.71 -3.60 14.07
N LEU A 181 -3.06 -4.62 14.61
CA LEU A 181 -1.66 -4.94 14.37
C LEU A 181 -1.42 -5.47 12.95
N ALA A 182 -2.46 -5.93 12.25
CA ALA A 182 -2.37 -6.37 10.87
C ALA A 182 -2.57 -5.23 9.86
N ALA A 183 -3.13 -4.09 10.28
CA ALA A 183 -3.44 -2.99 9.38
C ALA A 183 -2.20 -2.54 8.59
N ALA A 184 -2.37 -2.36 7.27
CA ALA A 184 -1.31 -1.86 6.41
C ALA A 184 -0.77 -0.51 6.90
N LEU A 185 -1.65 0.37 7.40
CA LEU A 185 -1.30 1.69 7.94
C LEU A 185 -0.52 1.65 9.26
N ASN A 186 -0.58 0.52 9.95
CA ASN A 186 0.25 0.28 11.13
C ASN A 186 1.54 -0.45 10.74
N GLY A 187 1.83 -0.66 9.45
CA GLY A 187 3.02 -1.38 8.99
C GLY A 187 2.83 -2.89 8.81
N GLY A 188 1.59 -3.39 8.89
CA GLY A 188 1.27 -4.78 8.57
C GLY A 188 1.55 -5.09 7.10
N ARG A 189 2.10 -6.28 6.80
CA ARG A 189 2.53 -6.67 5.44
C ARG A 189 2.19 -8.11 5.12
N ALA A 190 1.57 -8.35 3.98
CA ALA A 190 1.44 -9.69 3.42
C ALA A 190 2.77 -10.12 2.80
N LEU A 191 3.30 -11.26 3.24
CA LEU A 191 4.63 -11.75 2.86
C LEU A 191 4.57 -12.79 1.74
N ALA A 192 3.61 -13.72 1.85
CA ALA A 192 3.45 -14.82 0.92
C ALA A 192 2.00 -15.34 0.99
N CYS A 193 1.60 -16.05 -0.06
CA CYS A 193 0.31 -16.74 -0.11
C CYS A 193 0.39 -17.97 -1.02
N SER A 194 -0.54 -18.91 -0.87
CA SER A 194 -0.61 -20.09 -1.74
C SER A 194 -1.01 -19.76 -3.18
N ASP A 195 -1.93 -18.81 -3.35
CA ASP A 195 -2.50 -18.42 -4.65
C ASP A 195 -3.02 -16.96 -4.62
N GLU A 196 -3.10 -16.32 -5.79
CA GLU A 196 -3.71 -14.99 -5.98
C GLU A 196 -4.42 -14.94 -7.33
N HIS A 197 -5.53 -15.67 -7.47
CA HIS A 197 -6.27 -15.71 -8.72
C HIS A 197 -6.91 -14.35 -9.04
N PHE A 198 -7.66 -13.79 -8.08
CA PHE A 198 -8.22 -12.44 -8.16
C PHE A 198 -7.88 -11.62 -6.90
N GLY A 199 -7.78 -10.30 -7.08
CA GLY A 199 -7.28 -9.43 -6.03
C GLY A 199 -5.81 -9.69 -5.68
N ARG A 200 -5.35 -9.15 -4.55
CA ARG A 200 -3.98 -9.29 -4.04
C ARG A 200 -4.03 -9.67 -2.56
N MET A 201 -3.08 -10.45 -2.09
CA MET A 201 -2.97 -10.84 -0.68
C MET A 201 -2.87 -9.63 0.25
N SER A 202 -2.24 -8.53 -0.19
CA SER A 202 -2.11 -7.30 0.59
C SER A 202 -3.44 -6.57 0.78
N ASN A 203 -4.45 -6.80 -0.06
CA ASN A 203 -5.74 -6.12 0.02
C ASN A 203 -6.47 -6.40 1.34
N ILE A 204 -6.25 -7.56 1.95
CA ILE A 204 -6.90 -7.92 3.21
C ILE A 204 -6.49 -6.98 4.36
N LEU A 205 -5.37 -6.26 4.22
CA LEU A 205 -4.80 -5.35 5.21
C LEU A 205 -5.17 -3.88 4.95
N ASN A 206 -5.79 -3.56 3.81
CA ASN A 206 -6.14 -2.19 3.42
C ASN A 206 -7.15 -1.56 4.39
N PRO A 207 -7.19 -0.23 4.53
CA PRO A 207 -8.19 0.48 5.34
C PRO A 207 -9.64 0.20 4.93
N GLY A 208 -10.57 0.53 5.83
CA GLY A 208 -12.01 0.44 5.58
C GLY A 208 -12.47 -0.98 5.28
N ARG A 209 -13.53 -1.12 4.48
CA ARG A 209 -14.03 -2.39 3.96
C ARG A 209 -13.90 -2.42 2.44
N GLY A 210 -13.91 -3.61 1.85
CA GLY A 210 -13.77 -3.77 0.39
C GLY A 210 -14.83 -2.99 -0.38
N ILE A 211 -14.47 -2.36 -1.49
CA ILE A 211 -15.45 -1.68 -2.37
C ILE A 211 -16.12 -2.63 -3.38
N ASN A 212 -15.46 -3.73 -3.71
CA ASN A 212 -15.94 -4.84 -4.54
C ASN A 212 -15.06 -6.09 -4.27
N MET A 213 -15.30 -7.20 -4.98
CA MET A 213 -14.50 -8.44 -4.82
C MET A 213 -13.03 -8.28 -5.22
N GLY A 214 -12.73 -7.46 -6.22
CA GLY A 214 -11.35 -7.21 -6.68
C GLY A 214 -10.49 -6.45 -5.67
N ASP A 215 -11.15 -5.80 -4.70
CA ASP A 215 -10.50 -5.14 -3.55
C ASP A 215 -10.32 -6.10 -2.35
N GLY A 216 -10.50 -7.41 -2.52
CA GLY A 216 -10.14 -8.45 -1.55
C GLY A 216 -8.97 -9.32 -2.02
N TRP A 217 -8.83 -10.50 -1.43
CA TRP A 217 -7.97 -11.59 -1.89
C TRP A 217 -8.84 -12.79 -2.22
N GLU A 218 -8.65 -13.40 -3.39
CA GLU A 218 -9.41 -14.57 -3.85
C GLU A 218 -8.50 -15.58 -4.55
N THR A 219 -8.71 -16.85 -4.23
CA THR A 219 -7.98 -17.97 -4.84
C THR A 219 -8.78 -18.72 -5.90
N ALA A 220 -8.07 -19.46 -6.74
CA ALA A 220 -8.67 -20.36 -7.70
C ALA A 220 -9.37 -21.52 -6.97
N ARG A 221 -10.48 -22.01 -7.55
CA ARG A 221 -11.19 -23.17 -7.02
C ARG A 221 -10.27 -24.37 -6.89
N ARG A 222 -10.13 -24.90 -5.68
CA ARG A 222 -9.24 -26.01 -5.37
C ARG A 222 -9.96 -27.33 -5.60
N ARG A 223 -9.26 -28.26 -6.27
CA ARG A 223 -9.74 -29.63 -6.54
C ARG A 223 -8.80 -30.70 -5.99
N THR A 224 -7.81 -30.29 -5.22
CA THR A 224 -6.82 -31.15 -4.57
C THR A 224 -6.88 -30.97 -3.06
N PRO A 225 -6.42 -31.94 -2.26
CA PRO A 225 -6.35 -31.79 -0.82
C PRO A 225 -5.54 -30.55 -0.38
N GLY A 226 -5.88 -30.04 0.80
CA GLY A 226 -5.23 -28.87 1.41
C GLY A 226 -6.13 -27.65 1.45
N ASN A 227 -5.51 -26.49 1.64
CA ASN A 227 -6.17 -25.22 1.85
C ASN A 227 -5.34 -24.08 1.26
N ASP A 228 -5.95 -22.92 1.09
CA ASP A 228 -5.25 -21.70 0.72
C ASP A 228 -4.90 -20.85 1.95
N TRP A 229 -3.88 -20.01 1.82
CA TRP A 229 -3.35 -19.25 2.95
C TRP A 229 -2.66 -17.96 2.54
N VAL A 230 -2.59 -17.01 3.49
CA VAL A 230 -1.76 -15.80 3.45
C VAL A 230 -0.94 -15.70 4.73
N ILE A 231 0.34 -15.36 4.61
CA ILE A 231 1.21 -15.03 5.73
C ILE A 231 1.32 -13.52 5.85
N VAL A 232 1.10 -13.02 7.06
CA VAL A 232 1.13 -11.58 7.37
C VAL A 232 2.15 -11.35 8.48
N ALA A 233 3.07 -10.41 8.26
CA ALA A 233 3.83 -9.77 9.33
C ALA A 233 3.00 -8.64 9.93
N LEU A 234 2.90 -8.62 11.25
CA LEU A 234 2.26 -7.53 11.99
C LEU A 234 3.14 -6.28 11.95
N GLY A 235 2.50 -5.12 12.04
CA GLY A 235 3.19 -3.83 12.11
C GLY A 235 3.99 -3.63 13.40
N HIS A 236 3.59 -4.32 14.46
CA HIS A 236 4.29 -4.36 15.74
C HIS A 236 4.05 -5.70 16.43
N PRO A 237 5.02 -6.25 17.19
CA PRO A 237 4.77 -7.35 18.09
C PRO A 237 3.63 -7.03 19.07
N GLY A 238 2.74 -7.99 19.30
CA GLY A 238 1.64 -7.76 20.23
C GLY A 238 0.83 -9.02 20.52
N GLU A 239 -0.03 -8.91 21.51
CA GLU A 239 -0.95 -9.97 21.93
C GLU A 239 -2.34 -9.70 21.34
N ILE A 240 -2.86 -10.67 20.58
CA ILE A 240 -4.13 -10.52 19.86
C ILE A 240 -5.29 -10.81 20.83
N GLU A 241 -6.25 -9.90 20.89
CA GLU A 241 -7.42 -9.99 21.75
C GLU A 241 -8.72 -10.11 20.96
N ARG A 242 -8.72 -9.68 19.69
CA ARG A 242 -9.90 -9.70 18.82
C ARG A 242 -9.52 -9.82 17.37
N ILE A 243 -10.17 -10.71 16.64
CA ILE A 243 -9.93 -11.01 15.23
C ILE A 243 -11.20 -10.71 14.45
N VAL A 244 -11.07 -10.02 13.33
CA VAL A 244 -12.17 -9.87 12.36
C VAL A 244 -11.75 -10.45 11.02
N VAL A 245 -12.55 -11.39 10.51
CA VAL A 245 -12.46 -11.90 9.13
C VAL A 245 -13.70 -11.44 8.38
N ASP A 246 -13.54 -10.56 7.41
CA ASP A 246 -14.63 -10.01 6.60
C ASP A 246 -14.69 -10.71 5.24
N THR A 247 -15.84 -11.27 4.89
CA THR A 247 -16.11 -11.87 3.57
C THR A 247 -16.96 -10.95 2.68
N LEU A 248 -16.98 -9.63 2.96
CA LEU A 248 -17.69 -8.65 2.14
C LEU A 248 -17.44 -8.85 0.64
N HIS A 249 -18.51 -8.73 -0.14
CA HIS A 249 -18.63 -9.02 -1.57
C HIS A 249 -18.47 -10.48 -2.01
N PHE A 250 -17.91 -11.37 -1.20
CA PHE A 250 -17.80 -12.80 -1.50
C PHE A 250 -19.10 -13.53 -1.13
N LYS A 251 -19.99 -13.67 -2.13
CA LYS A 251 -21.35 -14.20 -1.94
C LYS A 251 -21.48 -15.69 -2.22
N GLY A 252 -20.82 -16.16 -3.28
CA GLY A 252 -20.85 -17.57 -3.70
C GLY A 252 -19.49 -18.26 -3.65
N ASN A 253 -18.45 -17.53 -3.29
CA ASN A 253 -17.05 -17.95 -3.30
C ASN A 253 -16.30 -17.47 -2.04
N TYR A 254 -17.01 -17.26 -0.94
CA TYR A 254 -16.39 -17.15 0.38
C TYR A 254 -15.89 -18.54 0.81
N PRO A 255 -14.83 -18.62 1.62
CA PRO A 255 -14.39 -19.90 2.17
C PRO A 255 -15.43 -20.49 3.12
N ASP A 256 -15.53 -21.81 3.17
CA ASP A 256 -16.44 -22.48 4.11
C ASP A 256 -16.00 -22.26 5.58
N SER A 257 -14.68 -22.22 5.81
CA SER A 257 -14.10 -21.91 7.12
C SER A 257 -12.72 -21.25 7.01
N CYS A 258 -12.28 -20.66 8.11
CA CYS A 258 -10.90 -20.19 8.27
C CYS A 258 -10.29 -20.62 9.60
N SER A 259 -8.97 -20.69 9.66
CA SER A 259 -8.20 -20.77 10.91
C SER A 259 -7.00 -19.84 10.84
N ILE A 260 -6.41 -19.49 11.98
CA ILE A 260 -5.24 -18.62 12.04
C ILE A 260 -4.19 -19.26 12.93
N GLN A 261 -2.96 -19.33 12.43
CA GLN A 261 -1.78 -19.70 13.20
C GLN A 261 -0.97 -18.44 13.50
N GLY A 262 -0.25 -18.41 14.63
CA GLY A 262 0.57 -17.27 15.04
C GLY A 262 1.92 -17.70 15.59
N ALA A 263 2.93 -16.85 15.40
CA ALA A 263 4.25 -17.03 15.98
C ALA A 263 4.99 -15.72 16.21
N PHE A 264 5.91 -15.75 17.16
CA PHE A 264 6.94 -14.73 17.32
C PHE A 264 8.19 -15.15 16.53
N VAL A 265 8.31 -14.65 15.31
CA VAL A 265 9.47 -14.90 14.42
C VAL A 265 10.59 -13.92 14.78
N LYS A 266 11.79 -14.44 15.05
CA LYS A 266 12.99 -13.65 15.39
C LYS A 266 13.90 -13.32 14.20
N GLY A 267 13.72 -14.01 13.07
CA GLY A 267 14.52 -13.78 11.86
C GLY A 267 14.21 -14.79 10.76
N GLY A 268 14.81 -14.55 9.60
CA GLY A 268 14.67 -15.36 8.39
C GLY A 268 14.21 -14.54 7.18
N THR A 269 14.43 -15.07 5.98
CA THR A 269 13.90 -14.52 4.74
C THR A 269 12.41 -14.86 4.56
N ASP A 270 11.70 -14.16 3.67
CA ASP A 270 10.28 -14.43 3.38
C ASP A 270 10.03 -15.93 3.06
N SER A 271 10.91 -16.58 2.30
CA SER A 271 10.81 -18.02 1.98
C SER A 271 11.05 -18.93 3.20
N GLN A 272 11.92 -18.54 4.11
CA GLN A 272 12.11 -19.28 5.37
C GLN A 272 10.91 -19.11 6.29
N ILE A 273 10.28 -17.94 6.30
CA ILE A 273 9.05 -17.67 7.07
C ILE A 273 7.92 -18.56 6.56
N GLU A 274 7.77 -18.72 5.24
CA GLU A 274 6.80 -19.65 4.64
C GLU A 274 6.97 -21.07 5.17
N THR A 275 8.19 -21.60 5.17
CA THR A 275 8.46 -22.95 5.68
C THR A 275 8.22 -23.06 7.19
N GLN A 276 8.63 -22.05 7.97
CA GLN A 276 8.40 -22.01 9.41
C GLN A 276 6.90 -22.00 9.76
N SER A 277 6.08 -21.34 8.93
CA SER A 277 4.65 -21.17 9.17
C SER A 277 3.87 -22.48 9.26
N LEU A 278 4.39 -23.55 8.65
CA LEU A 278 3.82 -24.90 8.73
C LEU A 278 3.77 -25.45 10.17
N PHE A 279 4.64 -24.94 11.05
CA PHE A 279 4.77 -25.40 12.44
C PHE A 279 4.28 -24.36 13.46
N TRP A 280 3.68 -23.25 13.01
CA TRP A 280 3.16 -22.23 13.92
C TRP A 280 1.96 -22.75 14.70
N ARG A 281 1.85 -22.30 15.96
CA ARG A 281 0.78 -22.69 16.87
C ARG A 281 -0.53 -22.05 16.43
N GLU A 282 -1.63 -22.73 16.70
CA GLU A 282 -2.97 -22.24 16.41
C GLU A 282 -3.33 -21.04 17.30
N LEU A 283 -3.61 -19.90 16.69
CA LEU A 283 -4.12 -18.69 17.35
C LEU A 283 -5.66 -18.70 17.36
N LEU A 284 -6.28 -19.09 16.24
CA LEU A 284 -7.72 -19.22 16.07
C LEU A 284 -8.01 -20.60 15.46
N PRO A 285 -8.66 -21.52 16.20
CA PRO A 285 -9.13 -22.80 15.66
C PRO A 285 -10.12 -22.60 14.51
N SER A 286 -10.33 -23.63 13.69
CA SER A 286 -11.22 -23.54 12.53
C SER A 286 -12.62 -23.02 12.88
N GLN A 287 -13.00 -21.90 12.26
CA GLN A 287 -14.30 -21.24 12.41
C GLN A 287 -15.06 -21.26 11.08
N LYS A 288 -16.37 -21.54 11.12
CA LYS A 288 -17.23 -21.38 9.96
C LYS A 288 -17.36 -19.91 9.58
N LEU A 289 -17.39 -19.66 8.28
CA LEU A 289 -17.68 -18.35 7.72
C LEU A 289 -19.04 -18.36 7.04
N GLN A 290 -19.56 -17.16 6.80
CA GLN A 290 -20.79 -16.87 6.11
C GLN A 290 -20.47 -15.95 4.92
N MET A 291 -21.35 -15.98 3.92
CA MET A 291 -21.25 -15.07 2.80
C MET A 291 -21.42 -13.61 3.24
N HIS A 292 -20.61 -12.72 2.68
CA HIS A 292 -20.83 -11.27 2.77
C HIS A 292 -21.01 -10.75 4.22
N ALA A 293 -20.17 -11.21 5.15
CA ALA A 293 -20.33 -10.94 6.57
C ALA A 293 -18.99 -10.65 7.26
N GLU A 294 -19.05 -9.87 8.34
CA GLU A 294 -17.94 -9.73 9.30
C GLU A 294 -18.07 -10.81 10.37
N HIS A 295 -16.97 -11.52 10.61
CA HIS A 295 -16.87 -12.56 11.62
C HIS A 295 -15.91 -12.08 12.68
N GLU A 296 -16.43 -11.77 13.85
CA GLU A 296 -15.64 -11.32 14.99
C GLU A 296 -15.41 -12.49 15.96
N PHE A 297 -14.16 -12.67 16.36
CA PHE A 297 -13.74 -13.70 17.30
C PHE A 297 -12.94 -13.07 18.43
N ALA A 298 -13.23 -13.47 19.66
CA ALA A 298 -12.51 -13.05 20.85
C ALA A 298 -12.35 -14.23 21.82
N GLU A 299 -13.45 -14.93 22.11
CA GLU A 299 -13.46 -16.08 23.03
C GLU A 299 -12.74 -17.32 22.49
N GLN A 300 -12.66 -17.45 21.16
CA GLN A 300 -12.04 -18.59 20.49
C GLN A 300 -10.52 -18.44 20.35
N ILE A 301 -9.99 -17.25 20.65
CA ILE A 301 -8.56 -16.95 20.50
C ILE A 301 -7.77 -17.66 21.58
N GLN A 302 -6.76 -18.42 21.16
CA GLN A 302 -5.83 -19.07 22.07
C GLN A 302 -4.77 -18.09 22.56
N ALA A 303 -4.49 -18.11 23.87
CA ALA A 303 -3.49 -17.26 24.49
C ALA A 303 -2.08 -17.68 24.08
N LEU A 304 -1.56 -17.08 23.00
CA LEU A 304 -0.23 -17.38 22.51
C LEU A 304 0.88 -16.51 23.13
N GLY A 305 0.51 -15.46 23.85
CA GLY A 305 1.39 -14.33 24.18
C GLY A 305 1.70 -13.50 22.94
N PRO A 306 2.74 -12.64 23.00
CA PRO A 306 3.12 -11.79 21.88
C PRO A 306 3.47 -12.60 20.63
N ILE A 307 2.95 -12.16 19.49
CA ILE A 307 3.28 -12.70 18.16
C ILE A 307 3.71 -11.56 17.24
N THR A 308 4.44 -11.90 16.17
CA THR A 308 4.88 -10.95 15.14
C THR A 308 4.31 -11.29 13.77
N HIS A 309 3.86 -12.53 13.58
CA HIS A 309 3.33 -13.01 12.31
C HIS A 309 2.12 -13.91 12.52
N VAL A 310 1.25 -13.91 11.52
CA VAL A 310 0.15 -14.88 11.41
C VAL A 310 0.15 -15.56 10.05
N ARG A 311 -0.40 -16.76 10.01
CA ARG A 311 -0.82 -17.44 8.78
C ARG A 311 -2.34 -17.61 8.85
N VAL A 312 -3.07 -16.88 8.02
CA VAL A 312 -4.50 -17.09 7.83
C VAL A 312 -4.71 -18.20 6.81
N ASN A 313 -5.52 -19.18 7.17
CA ASN A 313 -5.89 -20.32 6.34
C ASN A 313 -7.36 -20.21 5.98
N VAL A 314 -7.70 -20.43 4.71
CA VAL A 314 -9.06 -20.50 4.20
C VAL A 314 -9.31 -21.87 3.59
N PHE A 315 -10.45 -22.49 3.89
CA PHE A 315 -10.74 -23.87 3.54
C PHE A 315 -12.00 -24.01 2.67
N PRO A 316 -11.94 -24.84 1.60
CA PRO A 316 -10.73 -25.34 0.94
C PRO A 316 -9.99 -24.25 0.12
N ASP A 317 -10.72 -23.21 -0.27
CA ASP A 317 -10.33 -22.07 -1.11
C ASP A 317 -11.38 -20.95 -0.93
N GLY A 318 -11.25 -19.85 -1.67
CA GLY A 318 -12.25 -18.79 -1.73
C GLY A 318 -11.64 -17.41 -1.52
N GLY A 319 -12.48 -16.43 -1.18
CA GLY A 319 -12.02 -15.05 -0.98
C GLY A 319 -12.45 -14.40 0.33
N ILE A 320 -11.56 -13.59 0.88
CA ILE A 320 -11.82 -12.71 2.03
C ILE A 320 -11.55 -11.26 1.64
N SER A 321 -12.37 -10.36 2.17
CA SER A 321 -12.27 -8.93 1.95
C SER A 321 -11.20 -8.30 2.84
N ARG A 322 -11.27 -8.55 4.16
CA ARG A 322 -10.36 -7.95 5.15
C ARG A 322 -10.01 -8.93 6.27
N LEU A 323 -8.83 -8.72 6.82
CA LEU A 323 -8.36 -9.30 8.07
C LEU A 323 -8.00 -8.15 9.01
N ARG A 324 -8.50 -8.23 10.25
CA ARG A 324 -8.13 -7.33 11.35
C ARG A 324 -7.64 -8.17 12.53
N LEU A 325 -6.52 -7.79 13.11
CA LEU A 325 -5.93 -8.43 14.28
C LEU A 325 -5.74 -7.38 15.35
N PHE A 326 -6.80 -7.14 16.10
CA PHE A 326 -6.82 -6.17 17.17
C PHE A 326 -6.14 -6.75 18.41
N GLY A 327 -5.17 -6.01 18.94
CA GLY A 327 -4.37 -6.45 20.07
C GLY A 327 -3.65 -5.30 20.75
N LYS A 328 -2.94 -5.63 21.82
CA LYS A 328 -2.08 -4.70 22.55
C LYS A 328 -0.64 -4.87 22.12
N VAL A 329 0.06 -3.76 21.99
CA VAL A 329 1.49 -3.77 21.63
C VAL A 329 2.32 -4.35 22.76
N SER A 330 3.27 -5.22 22.43
CA SER A 330 4.28 -5.70 23.36
C SER A 330 5.47 -4.75 23.31
N LYS A 331 5.68 -3.97 24.37
CA LYS A 331 6.85 -3.09 24.54
C LYS A 331 8.09 -3.88 24.96
#